data_AF-A0A838FYM4-F1
#
_entry.id   AF-A0A838FYM4-F1
#
_cell.length_a   1.000
_cell.length_b   1.000
_cell.length_c   1.000
_cell.angle_alpha   90.00
_cell.angle_beta   90.00
_cell.angle_gamma   90.00
#
_symmetry.space_group_name_H-M   'P 1'
#
loop_
_entity.id
_entity.type
_entity.pdbx_description
1 polymer ?
#
loop_
_entity_poly.entity_id
_entity_poly.type
_entity_poly.pdbx_seq_one_letter_code
_entity_poly.pdbx_strand_id
1 'polypeptide(L)'
;HDPTAIRLALLSHHYRHDRDWTDGDLGDAEARLDRWRTAVGRRAGPDAVPVVDAVRAALADGLDTPRAIVAIDVWAERALAGAEEAVARDSSGPPPDEQIAAPALIRTLCDGLLGLAL
;
A
#
# COMPACT_ATOMS: atom_id res chain seq x y z
N HIS A 1 -5.65 -13.44 14.40
CA HIS A 1 -5.45 -12.89 13.05
C HIS A 1 -5.84 -11.43 13.02
N ASP A 2 -5.07 -10.64 12.27
CA ASP A 2 -5.28 -9.21 12.07
C ASP A 2 -6.54 -8.98 11.20
N PRO A 3 -7.56 -8.24 11.69
CA PRO A 3 -8.75 -7.92 10.89
C PRO A 3 -8.43 -7.20 9.57
N THR A 4 -7.33 -6.44 9.51
CA THR A 4 -6.89 -5.76 8.28
C THR A 4 -6.35 -6.75 7.26
N ALA A 5 -5.65 -7.81 7.69
CA ALA A 5 -5.17 -8.86 6.79
C ALA A 5 -6.33 -9.65 6.18
N ILE A 6 -7.36 -9.95 6.98
CA ILE A 6 -8.59 -10.60 6.49
C ILE A 6 -9.27 -9.72 5.43
N ARG A 7 -9.43 -8.42 5.68
CA ARG A 7 -9.98 -7.48 4.69
C ARG A 7 -9.15 -7.44 3.41
N LEU A 8 -7.84 -7.40 3.54
CA LEU A 8 -6.93 -7.38 2.39
C LEU A 8 -7.02 -8.67 1.58
N ALA A 9 -7.12 -9.84 2.22
CA ALA A 9 -7.35 -11.11 1.53
C ALA A 9 -8.65 -11.08 0.71
N LEU A 10 -9.74 -10.58 1.30
CA LEU A 10 -11.02 -10.42 0.60
C LEU A 10 -10.94 -9.44 -0.57
N LEU A 11 -10.26 -8.30 -0.39
CA LEU A 11 -10.10 -7.27 -1.43
C LEU A 11 -9.14 -7.68 -2.55
N SER A 12 -8.24 -8.63 -2.30
CA SER A 12 -7.29 -9.14 -3.29
C SER A 12 -7.96 -9.85 -4.46
N HIS A 13 -9.27 -10.07 -4.37
CA HIS A 13 -10.08 -10.76 -5.37
C HIS A 13 -11.23 -9.86 -5.79
N HIS A 14 -11.51 -9.84 -7.09
CA HIS A 14 -12.59 -9.03 -7.62
C HIS A 14 -13.93 -9.61 -7.16
N TYR A 15 -14.79 -8.76 -6.59
CA TYR A 15 -16.05 -9.14 -5.91
C TYR A 15 -17.02 -10.02 -6.72
N ARG A 16 -16.88 -10.08 -8.05
CA ARG A 16 -17.81 -10.77 -8.96
C ARG A 16 -17.32 -12.15 -9.42
N HIS A 17 -16.16 -12.59 -8.95
CA HIS A 17 -15.62 -13.90 -9.25
C HIS A 17 -15.88 -14.85 -8.08
N ASP A 18 -16.49 -16.01 -8.35
CA ASP A 18 -16.60 -17.09 -7.37
C ASP A 18 -15.20 -17.51 -6.91
N ARG A 19 -15.02 -17.71 -5.60
CA ARG A 19 -13.75 -18.20 -5.04
C ARG A 19 -13.89 -19.13 -3.85
N ASP A 20 -13.02 -20.13 -3.89
CA ASP A 20 -12.62 -20.91 -2.73
C ASP A 20 -11.53 -20.16 -1.96
N TRP A 21 -11.74 -20.03 -0.66
CA TRP A 21 -10.75 -19.50 0.28
C TRP A 21 -9.71 -20.57 0.56
N THR A 22 -8.43 -20.24 0.39
CA THR A 22 -7.32 -21.11 0.78
C THR A 22 -6.58 -20.52 1.98
N ASP A 23 -5.96 -21.36 2.79
CA ASP A 23 -5.12 -20.90 3.90
C ASP A 23 -3.93 -20.04 3.42
N GLY A 24 -3.52 -20.19 2.15
CA GLY A 24 -2.49 -19.36 1.52
C GLY A 24 -2.91 -17.91 1.33
N ASP A 25 -4.20 -17.63 1.08
CA ASP A 25 -4.68 -16.27 0.81
C ASP A 25 -4.49 -15.35 2.02
N LEU A 26 -4.66 -15.88 3.24
CA LEU A 26 -4.42 -15.11 4.46
C LEU A 26 -2.93 -14.85 4.70
N GLY A 27 -2.08 -15.85 4.47
CA GLY A 27 -0.63 -15.70 4.61
C GLY A 27 -0.06 -14.67 3.64
N ASP A 28 -0.53 -14.68 2.39
CA ASP A 28 -0.15 -13.68 1.38
C ASP A 28 -0.62 -12.28 1.76
N ALA A 29 -1.83 -12.15 2.31
CA ALA A 29 -2.36 -10.89 2.78
C ALA A 29 -1.60 -10.34 4.00
N GLU A 30 -1.22 -11.19 4.96
CA GLU A 30 -0.39 -10.83 6.10
C GLU A 30 1.00 -10.34 5.63
N ALA A 31 1.65 -11.08 4.74
CA ALA A 31 2.96 -10.69 4.19
C ALA A 31 2.90 -9.38 3.39
N ARG A 32 1.83 -9.16 2.61
CA ARG A 32 1.60 -7.91 1.90
C ARG A 32 1.38 -6.75 2.88
N LEU A 33 0.57 -6.96 3.91
CA LEU A 33 0.26 -5.94 4.92
C LEU A 33 1.52 -5.50 5.67
N ASP A 34 2.38 -6.43 6.06
CA ASP A 34 3.65 -6.12 6.72
C ASP A 34 4.59 -5.31 5.83
N ARG A 35 4.64 -5.62 4.53
CA ARG A 35 5.41 -4.83 3.55
C ARG A 35 4.88 -3.40 3.48
N TRP A 36 3.57 -3.22 3.39
CA TRP A 36 2.95 -1.90 3.32
C TRP A 36 3.19 -1.11 4.59
N ARG A 37 3.02 -1.73 5.77
CA ARG A 37 3.33 -1.12 7.08
C ARG A 37 4.78 -0.64 7.16
N THR A 38 5.71 -1.46 6.68
CA THR A 38 7.14 -1.11 6.63
C THR A 38 7.38 0.09 5.71
N ALA A 39 6.74 0.12 4.53
CA ALA A 39 6.86 1.21 3.58
C ALA A 39 6.26 2.53 4.11
N VAL A 40 5.06 2.48 4.72
CA VAL A 40 4.43 3.69 5.30
C VAL A 40 5.09 4.15 6.61
N GLY A 41 5.86 3.27 7.25
CA GLY A 41 6.71 3.61 8.40
C GLY A 41 7.96 4.43 8.05
N ARG A 42 8.28 4.60 6.75
CA ARG A 42 9.42 5.40 6.31
C ARG A 42 9.17 6.89 6.46
N ARG A 43 10.25 7.66 6.68
CA ARG A 43 10.21 9.12 6.80
C ARG A 43 9.84 9.81 5.49
N ALA A 44 10.24 9.22 4.36
CA ALA A 44 9.96 9.71 3.03
C ALA A 44 9.71 8.52 2.09
N GLY A 45 9.07 8.79 0.95
CA GLY A 45 8.81 7.81 -0.09
C GLY A 45 8.55 8.51 -1.43
N PRO A 46 8.40 7.75 -2.52
CA PRO A 46 8.02 8.27 -3.83
C PRO A 46 6.70 9.03 -3.75
N ASP A 47 6.46 9.93 -4.71
CA ASP A 47 5.20 10.66 -4.81
C ASP A 47 3.99 9.70 -4.76
N ALA A 48 3.05 10.02 -3.87
CA ALA A 48 1.84 9.24 -3.64
C ALA A 48 0.66 9.71 -4.49
N VAL A 49 0.71 10.91 -5.10
CA VAL A 49 -0.39 11.43 -5.93
C VAL A 49 -0.75 10.48 -7.08
N PRO A 50 0.19 9.93 -7.87
CA PRO A 50 -0.14 9.00 -8.93
C PRO A 50 -0.81 7.71 -8.42
N VAL A 51 -0.49 7.29 -7.19
CA VAL A 51 -1.08 6.10 -6.56
C VAL A 51 -2.53 6.39 -6.16
N VAL A 52 -2.79 7.56 -5.58
CA VAL A 52 -4.15 8.01 -5.23
C VAL A 52 -5.05 8.02 -6.48
N ASP A 53 -4.56 8.58 -7.58
CA ASP A 53 -5.31 8.64 -8.83
C ASP A 53 -5.56 7.26 -9.43
N ALA A 54 -4.54 6.37 -9.41
CA ALA A 54 -4.67 5.00 -9.88
C ALA A 54 -5.69 4.19 -9.06
N VAL A 55 -5.66 4.31 -7.73
CA VAL A 55 -6.62 3.65 -6.84
C VAL A 55 -8.04 4.18 -7.07
N ARG A 56 -8.22 5.50 -7.18
CA ARG A 56 -9.53 6.09 -7.47
C ARG A 56 -10.08 5.62 -8.81
N ALA A 57 -9.25 5.58 -9.84
CA ALA A 57 -9.64 5.08 -11.16
C ALA A 57 -10.02 3.60 -11.11
N ALA A 58 -9.31 2.77 -10.35
CA ALA A 58 -9.61 1.35 -10.17
C ALA A 58 -10.95 1.13 -9.47
N LEU A 59 -11.23 1.89 -8.42
CA LEU A 59 -12.49 1.80 -7.71
C LEU A 59 -13.67 2.32 -8.56
N ALA A 60 -13.45 3.36 -9.36
CA ALA A 60 -14.46 3.86 -10.30
C ALA A 60 -14.77 2.86 -11.44
N ASP A 61 -13.77 2.06 -11.85
CA ASP A 61 -13.90 1.02 -12.88
C ASP A 61 -14.44 -0.29 -12.29
N GLY A 62 -15.65 -0.22 -11.73
CA GLY A 62 -16.36 -1.39 -11.24
C GLY A 62 -15.74 -2.04 -10.00
N LEU A 63 -15.19 -1.25 -9.06
CA LEU A 63 -14.56 -1.74 -7.83
C LEU A 63 -13.46 -2.77 -8.11
N ASP A 64 -12.56 -2.44 -9.04
CA ASP A 64 -11.38 -3.26 -9.35
C ASP A 64 -10.33 -3.13 -8.21
N THR A 65 -10.62 -3.77 -7.08
CA THR A 65 -9.75 -3.81 -5.91
C THR A 65 -8.42 -4.53 -6.17
N PRO A 66 -8.31 -5.57 -7.01
CA PRO A 66 -7.01 -6.11 -7.41
C PRO A 66 -6.11 -5.06 -8.06
N ARG A 67 -6.64 -4.25 -8.99
CA ARG A 67 -5.86 -3.18 -9.63
C ARG A 67 -5.44 -2.10 -8.64
N ALA A 68 -6.31 -1.74 -7.71
CA ALA A 68 -5.97 -0.81 -6.63
C ALA A 68 -4.82 -1.35 -5.75
N ILE A 69 -4.86 -2.63 -5.39
CA ILE A 69 -3.83 -3.29 -4.56
C ILE A 69 -2.48 -3.30 -5.28
N VAL A 70 -2.46 -3.62 -6.58
CA VAL A 70 -1.22 -3.59 -7.39
C VAL A 70 -0.57 -2.19 -7.39
N ALA A 71 -1.37 -1.12 -7.46
CA ALA A 71 -0.86 0.24 -7.43
C ALA A 71 -0.13 0.55 -6.11
N ILE A 72 -0.66 0.05 -4.99
CA ILE A 72 -0.07 0.22 -3.65
C ILE A 72 1.17 -0.67 -3.48
N ASP A 73 1.13 -1.91 -3.98
CA ASP A 73 2.28 -2.83 -3.99
C ASP A 73 3.49 -2.19 -4.68
N VAL A 74 3.30 -1.64 -5.89
CA VAL A 74 4.37 -0.98 -6.66
C VAL A 74 4.93 0.24 -5.91
N TRP A 75 4.09 1.03 -5.25
CA TRP A 75 4.56 2.16 -4.46
C TRP A 75 5.37 1.70 -3.25
N ALA A 76 4.91 0.68 -2.53
CA ALA A 76 5.58 0.14 -1.36
C ALA A 76 6.97 -0.41 -1.71
N GLU A 77 7.09 -1.14 -2.82
CA GLU A 77 8.37 -1.64 -3.33
C GLU A 77 9.36 -0.51 -3.61
N ARG A 78 8.92 0.54 -4.31
CA ARG A 78 9.77 1.71 -4.62
C ARG A 78 10.19 2.46 -3.35
N ALA A 79 9.29 2.60 -2.38
CA ALA A 79 9.60 3.25 -1.11
C ALA A 79 10.66 2.48 -0.31
N LEU A 80 10.61 1.15 -0.33
CA LEU A 80 11.59 0.30 0.34
C LEU A 80 12.94 0.30 -0.39
N ALA A 81 12.95 0.20 -1.72
CA ALA A 81 14.19 0.27 -2.51
C ALA A 81 14.91 1.62 -2.38
N GLY A 82 14.18 2.73 -2.45
CA GLY A 82 14.75 4.07 -2.28
C GLY A 82 15.36 4.29 -0.88
N ALA A 83 14.84 3.62 0.14
CA ALA A 83 15.41 3.66 1.49
C ALA A 83 16.74 2.90 1.58
N GLU A 84 16.87 1.75 0.92
CA GLU A 84 18.14 1.01 0.86
C GLU A 84 19.24 1.84 0.18
N GLU A 85 18.90 2.52 -0.92
CA GLU A 85 19.82 3.44 -1.59
C GLU A 85 20.14 4.68 -0.75
N ALA A 86 19.21 5.17 0.06
CA ALA A 86 19.45 6.30 0.96
C ALA A 86 20.34 5.89 2.13
N VAL A 87 20.17 4.69 2.72
CA VAL A 87 21.08 4.16 3.75
C VAL A 87 22.50 3.95 3.18
N ALA A 88 22.62 3.58 1.91
CA ALA A 88 23.91 3.52 1.23
C ALA A 88 24.55 4.90 0.95
N ARG A 89 23.75 5.99 0.95
CA ARG A 89 24.17 7.35 0.58
C ARG A 89 24.22 8.36 1.73
N ASP A 90 23.49 8.14 2.82
CA ASP A 90 23.29 9.13 3.88
C ASP A 90 24.39 9.04 4.96
N SER A 91 25.51 9.65 4.61
CA SER A 91 26.12 10.66 5.48
C SER A 91 25.76 12.04 4.91
N SER A 92 24.72 12.68 5.46
CA SER A 92 24.29 14.08 5.24
C SER A 92 23.15 14.30 4.24
N GLY A 93 21.92 14.45 4.75
CA GLY A 93 20.77 15.03 4.02
C GLY A 93 19.82 15.84 4.92
N PRO A 94 19.37 17.04 4.50
CA PRO A 94 18.52 17.95 5.29
C PRO A 94 17.04 17.48 5.38
N PRO A 95 16.26 17.98 6.37
CA PRO A 95 14.89 17.54 6.60
C PRO A 95 13.91 18.08 5.54
N PRO A 96 12.88 17.31 5.13
CA PRO A 96 11.81 17.81 4.27
C PRO A 96 10.71 18.51 5.08
N ASP A 97 10.37 19.73 4.66
CA ASP A 97 9.40 20.63 5.30
C ASP A 97 8.00 20.50 4.65
N GLU A 98 6.94 20.69 5.45
CA GLU A 98 5.51 20.99 5.19
C GLU A 98 4.69 20.25 4.10
N GLN A 99 5.28 19.40 3.27
CA GLN A 99 4.53 18.52 2.40
C GLN A 99 3.92 17.37 3.23
N ILE A 100 2.63 17.03 3.04
CA ILE A 100 2.10 15.76 3.56
C ILE A 100 3.01 14.66 3.03
N ALA A 101 3.76 14.02 3.92
CA ALA A 101 4.71 12.98 3.53
C ALA A 101 3.96 11.90 2.75
N ALA A 102 4.47 11.51 1.59
CA ALA A 102 3.83 10.50 0.74
C ALA A 102 3.38 9.24 1.52
N PRO A 103 4.16 8.70 2.49
CA PRO A 103 3.71 7.64 3.39
C PRO A 103 2.41 7.92 4.16
N ALA A 104 2.22 9.13 4.67
CA ALA A 104 1.00 9.52 5.37
C ALA A 104 -0.21 9.59 4.43
N LEU A 105 -0.01 10.04 3.18
CA LEU A 105 -1.07 10.07 2.18
C LEU A 105 -1.52 8.64 1.81
N ILE A 106 -0.57 7.70 1.69
CA ILE A 106 -0.90 6.28 1.43
C ILE A 106 -1.66 5.65 2.59
N ARG A 107 -1.32 5.95 3.86
CA ARG A 107 -2.12 5.50 5.01
C ARG A 107 -3.57 5.98 4.92
N THR A 108 -3.76 7.28 4.71
CA THR A 108 -5.10 7.88 4.60
C THR A 108 -5.88 7.31 3.41
N LEU A 109 -5.20 7.04 2.29
CA LEU A 109 -5.79 6.39 1.12
C LEU A 109 -6.30 4.98 1.46
N CYS A 110 -5.47 4.17 2.11
CA CYS A 110 -5.80 2.78 2.47
C CYS A 110 -6.92 2.71 3.50
N ASP A 111 -6.90 3.59 4.51
CA ASP A 111 -7.96 3.66 5.52
C ASP A 111 -9.27 4.17 4.90
N GLY A 112 -9.22 5.30 4.20
CA GLY A 112 -10.41 5.97 3.68
C GLY A 112 -11.10 5.29 2.50
N LEU A 113 -10.34 4.61 1.62
CA LEU A 113 -10.90 3.98 0.41
C LEU A 113 -11.00 2.45 0.46
N LEU A 114 -10.15 1.80 1.26
CA LEU A 114 -10.08 0.33 1.33
C LEU A 114 -10.41 -0.21 2.73
N GLY A 115 -10.55 0.65 3.74
CA GLY A 115 -10.79 0.22 5.13
C GLY A 115 -9.62 -0.56 5.73
N LEU A 116 -8.39 -0.27 5.28
CA LEU A 116 -7.17 -0.93 5.72
C LEU A 116 -6.36 -0.01 6.62
N ALA A 117 -6.22 -0.39 7.90
CA ALA A 117 -5.44 0.35 8.88
C ALA A 117 -3.95 -0.06 8.82
N LEU A 118 -3.11 0.85 8.30
CA LEU A 118 -1.66 0.68 8.06
C LEU A 118 -0.76 1.41 9.07
#